data_AF-A0A081BTU1-F1
#
_entry.id   AF-A0A081BTU1-F1
#
_cell.length_a   1.000
_cell.length_b   1.000
_cell.length_c   1.000
_cell.angle_alpha   90.00
_cell.angle_beta   90.00
_cell.angle_gamma   90.00
#
_symmetry.space_group_name_H-M   'P 1'
#
loop_
_entity.id
_entity.type
_entity.pdbx_description
1 polymer ?
#
loop_
_entity_poly.entity_id
_entity_poly.type
_entity_poly.pdbx_seq_one_letter_code
_entity_poly.pdbx_strand_id
1 'polypeptide(L)' 'MNLRDTVFVINPQDKYYGQKFSIEGIQTDFYGRITSYTVKTAKGYRDYAATDLQYAHHQQCACTPQMQLL' A
#
# COMPACT_ATOMS: atom_id res chain seq x y z
N MET A 1 -5.05 -5.35 2.37
CA MET A 1 -4.33 -5.30 1.07
C MET A 1 -4.13 -6.73 0.62
N ASN A 2 -4.28 -6.99 -0.68
CA ASN A 2 -4.24 -8.32 -1.31
C ASN A 2 -3.05 -8.41 -2.27
N LEU A 3 -2.83 -9.62 -2.81
CA LEU A 3 -1.87 -9.84 -3.89
C LEU A 3 -2.24 -8.97 -5.10
N ARG A 4 -1.21 -8.46 -5.78
CA ARG A 4 -1.29 -7.55 -6.94
C ARG A 4 -1.88 -6.17 -6.65
N ASP A 5 -2.35 -5.91 -5.44
CA ASP A 5 -2.69 -4.54 -5.04
C ASP A 5 -1.44 -3.68 -5.04
N THR A 6 -1.64 -2.40 -5.36
CA THR A 6 -0.54 -1.45 -5.37
C THR A 6 -0.48 -0.66 -4.08
N VAL A 7 0.74 -0.46 -3.58
CA VAL A 7 1.04 0.19 -2.30
C VAL A 7 2.14 1.23 -2.43
N PHE A 8 2.17 2.17 -1.50
CA PHE A 8 3.26 3.11 -1.29
C PHE A 8 4.07 2.74 -0.06
N VAL A 9 5.38 2.93 -0.13
CA VAL A 9 6.24 2.88 1.07
C VAL A 9 6.10 4.19 1.82
N ILE A 10 5.66 4.12 3.07
CA ILE A 10 5.41 5.30 3.93
C ILE A 10 6.43 5.47 5.04
N ASN A 11 7.40 4.55 5.16
CA ASN A 11 8.51 4.70 6.10
C ASN A 11 9.54 5.73 5.57
N PRO A 12 9.70 6.90 6.20
CA PRO A 12 10.57 7.98 5.71
C PRO A 12 12.07 7.63 5.80
N GLN A 13 12.44 6.62 6.59
CA GLN A 13 13.82 6.15 6.66
C GLN A 13 14.17 5.16 5.55
N ASP A 14 13.17 4.66 4.82
CA ASP A 14 13.39 3.73 3.73
C ASP A 14 13.82 4.47 2.45
N LYS A 15 14.80 3.90 1.73
CA LYS A 15 15.27 4.43 0.46
C LYS A 15 14.17 4.56 -0.60
N TYR A 16 13.12 3.75 -0.50
CA TYR A 16 12.00 3.75 -1.45
C TYR A 16 10.78 4.51 -0.93
N TYR A 17 10.93 5.34 0.10
CA TYR A 17 9.87 6.21 0.60
C TYR A 17 9.16 6.97 -0.54
N GLY A 18 7.83 6.94 -0.53
CA GLY A 18 6.97 7.54 -1.55
C GLY A 18 6.89 6.77 -2.87
N GLN A 19 7.66 5.69 -3.06
CA GLN A 19 7.59 4.88 -4.28
C GLN A 19 6.44 3.87 -4.22
N LYS A 20 5.94 3.55 -5.41
CA LYS A 20 4.79 2.68 -5.63
C LYS A 20 5.26 1.29 -6.06
N PHE A 21 4.76 0.24 -5.40
CA PHE A 21 5.06 -1.16 -5.73
C PHE A 21 3.82 -2.03 -5.72
N SER A 22 3.89 -3.15 -6.43
CA SER A 22 2.86 -4.20 -6.39
C SER A 22 3.21 -5.25 -5.35
N ILE A 23 2.21 -5.69 -4.59
CA ILE A 23 2.35 -6.81 -3.65
C ILE A 23 2.43 -8.12 -4.43
N GLU A 24 3.50 -8.88 -4.21
CA GLU A 24 3.72 -10.21 -4.80
C GLU A 24 3.62 -11.34 -3.76
N GLY A 25 3.67 -11.01 -2.46
CA GLY A 25 3.56 -11.97 -1.37
C GLY A 25 2.95 -11.36 -0.12
N ILE A 26 2.31 -12.18 0.69
CA ILE A 26 1.71 -11.79 1.97
C ILE A 26 2.23 -12.75 3.04
N GLN A 27 2.81 -12.22 4.11
CA GLN A 27 3.19 -13.01 5.26
C GLN A 27 2.18 -12.82 6.39
N THR A 28 1.87 -13.92 7.08
CA THR A 28 0.96 -13.93 8.22
C THR A 28 1.62 -14.56 9.44
N ASP A 29 1.18 -14.17 10.63
CA ASP A 29 1.55 -14.84 11.87
C ASP A 29 0.71 -16.12 12.09
N PHE A 30 0.99 -16.82 13.20
CA PHE A 30 0.27 -18.04 13.58
C PHE A 30 -1.24 -17.82 13.79
N TYR A 31 -1.68 -16.61 14.09
CA TYR A 31 -3.08 -16.24 14.28
C TYR A 31 -3.75 -15.73 12.99
N GLY A 32 -3.05 -15.79 11.85
CA GLY A 32 -3.55 -15.35 10.56
C GLY A 32 -3.55 -13.82 10.38
N ARG A 33 -2.86 -13.06 11.23
CA ARG A 33 -2.73 -11.60 11.09
C ARG A 33 -1.61 -11.30 10.10
N ILE A 34 -1.82 -10.33 9.23
CA ILE A 34 -0.80 -9.92 8.26
C ILE A 34 0.31 -9.16 8.99
N THR A 35 1.54 -9.62 8.82
CA THR A 35 2.74 -9.04 9.46
C THR A 35 3.60 -8.28 8.45
N SER A 36 3.72 -8.78 7.23
CA SER A 36 4.52 -8.16 6.17
C SER A 36 3.95 -8.44 4.79
N TYR A 37 4.40 -7.64 3.82
CA TYR A 37 4.14 -7.82 2.40
C TYR A 37 5.45 -7.87 1.64
N THR A 38 5.55 -8.82 0.71
CA THR A 38 6.65 -8.89 -0.25
C THR A 38 6.26 -8.07 -1.47
N VAL A 39 7.12 -7.13 -1.87
CA VAL A 39 6.95 -6.32 -3.08
C VAL A 39 8.08 -6.59 -4.07
N LYS A 40 7.77 -6.46 -5.35
CA LYS A 40 8.78 -6.53 -6.42
C LYS A 40 9.30 -5.14 -6.75
N THR A 41 10.60 -4.98 -6.59
CA THR A 41 11.36 -3.78 -6.98
C THR A 41 12.17 -4.06 -8.24
N ALA A 42 12.75 -3.01 -8.84
CA ALA A 42 13.66 -3.16 -9.99
C ALA A 42 14.92 -4.00 -9.69
N LYS A 43 15.27 -4.18 -8.40
CA LYS A 43 16.46 -4.93 -7.97
C LYS A 43 16.14 -6.32 -7.39
N GLY A 44 14.86 -6.73 -7.41
CA GLY A 44 14.41 -8.00 -6.83
C GLY A 44 13.24 -7.83 -5.87
N TYR A 45 13.01 -8.84 -5.04
CA TYR A 45 11.93 -8.83 -4.05
C TYR A 45 12.41 -8.22 -2.74
N ARG A 46 11.50 -7.54 -2.04
CA ARG A 46 11.76 -6.98 -0.73
C ARG A 46 10.53 -7.11 0.15
N ASP A 47 10.77 -7.45 1.41
CA ASP A 47 9.71 -7.50 2.41
C ASP A 47 9.63 -6.17 3.17
N TYR A 48 8.41 -5.73 3.39
CA TYR A 48 8.08 -4.56 4.21
C TYR A 48 7.10 -4.98 5.30
N ALA A 49 7.28 -4.43 6.50
CA ALA A 49 6.29 -4.56 7.55
C ALA A 49 4.96 -3.97 7.08
N ALA A 50 3.84 -4.56 7.51
CA ALA A 50 2.50 -4.07 7.13
C ALA A 50 2.27 -2.60 7.53
N THR A 51 2.99 -2.11 8.55
CA THR A 51 2.97 -0.71 9.02
C THR A 51 3.72 0.26 8.13
N ASP A 52 4.62 -0.24 7.28
CA ASP A 52 5.49 0.58 6.44
C ASP A 52 4.92 0.81 5.04
N LEU A 53 3.72 0.24 4.79
CA LEU A 53 3.04 0.29 3.52
C LEU A 53 1.64 0.89 3.66
N GLN A 54 1.24 1.67 2.66
CA GLN A 54 -0.11 2.19 2.55
C GLN A 54 -0.72 1.81 1.20
N TYR A 55 -2.01 1.48 1.20
CA TYR A 55 -2.74 1.16 -0.03
C TYR A 55 -2.76 2.36 -0.98
N ALA A 56 -2.42 2.15 -2.25
CA ALA A 56 -2.38 3.19 -3.27
C ALA A 56 -3.76 3.46 -3.91
N HIS A 57 -4.84 3.46 -3.11
CA HIS A 57 -6.18 3.72 -3.63
C HIS A 57 -6.26 5.22 -3.92
N HIS A 58 -6.47 5.56 -5.19
CA HIS A 58 -7.02 6.87 -5.53
C HIS A 58 -8.34 7.01 -4.77
N GLN A 59 -8.43 7.93 -3.82
CA GLN A 59 -9.72 8.49 -3.50
C GLN A 59 -10.24 9.06 -4.82
N GLN A 60 -11.22 8.39 -5.43
CA GLN A 60 -12.11 9.08 -6.34
C GLN A 60 -12.78 10.14 -5.46
N CYS A 61 -12.26 11.37 -5.49
CA CYS A 61 -12.97 12.50 -4.95
C CYS A 61 -14.30 12.57 -5.71
N ALA A 62 -15.36 12.06 -5.09
CA ALA A 62 -16.70 12.37 -5.52
C ALA A 62 -16.90 13.87 -5.25
N CYS A 63 -16.58 14.70 -6.24
CA CYS A 63 -17.03 16.08 -6.28
C CYS A 63 -18.56 16.02 -6.36
N THR A 64 -19.22 16.02 -5.21
CA THR A 64 -20.66 16.26 -5.15
C THR A 64 -20.85 17.75 -5.41
N PRO A 65 -21.51 18.16 -6.51
CA PRO A 65 -21.88 19.55 -6.66
C PRO A 65 -22.83 19.89 -5.52
N GLN A 66 -22.45 20.85 -4.66
CA GLN A 66 -23.33 21.40 -3.64
C GLN A 66 -24.54 22.00 -4.37
N MET A 67 -25.72 21.37 -4.22
CA MET A 67 -26.98 22.02 -4.54
C MET A 67 -27.11 23.23 -3.60
N GLN A 68 -26.85 24.43 -4.12
CA GLN A 68 -27.34 25.66 -3.52
C GLN A 68 -28.86 25.62 -3.58
N LEU A 69 -29.49 25.41 -2.43
CA LEU A 69 -30.91 25.73 -2.24
C LEU A 69 -31.01 27.26 -2.16
N LEU A 70 -31.70 27.82 -3.16
CA LEU A 70 -32.22 29.19 -3.20
C LEU A 70 -33.24 29.43 -2.09
#